data_AF-A0A679K7M0-F1
#
_entry.id   AF-A0A679K7M0-F1
#
_cell.length_a   1.000
_cell.length_b   1.000
_cell.length_c   1.000
_cell.angle_alpha   90.00
_cell.angle_beta   90.00
_cell.angle_gamma   90.00
#
_symmetry.space_group_name_H-M   'P 1'
#
loop_
_entity.id
_entity.type
_entity.pdbx_description
1 polymer ?
#
loop_
_entity_poly.entity_id
_entity_poly.type
_entity_poly.pdbx_seq_one_letter_code
_entity_poly.pdbx_strand_id
1 'polypeptide(L)'
;MNGLRRPDDPRSKMVDVYLQYVEIIQPRLILLENVVGFRSMKHRSGGTYSDYVATELDRLGYQVWSDTIRAADWGVPQRRPRFVLIAAPKHNLPGIDPLQRLRVSRKMFLTTRGLQPSPTSAEAALSDLVETPDNMEIDEDWGHLGFKKLTRSEQSHSPYQTLMRINSDTQPRDMRLPRHGASSVRRMQDILDNCERGVCLRDDDRARLGIKKRSTTPLDATAPSPTISTLPDDFVHYARPRSMTVREHARLQSFPDWFEFKGPYTSGGLRRKDTCPKFTQVGNAVPPLLAEALGETLRGLCRGRSEQTTHLAKSINVGCEVLPNARKVAYRKLVASF
;
A
#
# COMPACT_ATOMS: atom_id res chain seq x y z
N MET A 1 -3.85 8.09 -11.75
CA MET A 1 -4.06 9.41 -12.39
C MET A 1 -2.69 10.09 -12.48
N ASN A 2 -1.99 9.96 -13.61
CA ASN A 2 -0.77 10.73 -13.83
C ASN A 2 -1.19 12.16 -14.18
N GLY A 3 -1.33 13.02 -13.18
CA GLY A 3 -1.63 14.44 -13.40
C GLY A 3 -0.59 15.05 -14.34
N LEU A 4 -1.05 15.75 -15.39
CA LEU A 4 -0.22 16.44 -16.38
C LEU A 4 0.89 17.23 -15.66
N ARG A 5 2.14 16.93 -16.03
CA ARG A 5 3.35 17.46 -15.38
C ARG A 5 3.62 18.86 -15.92
N ARG A 6 3.22 19.89 -15.17
CA ARG A 6 3.48 21.29 -15.50
C ARG A 6 4.67 21.82 -14.68
N PRO A 7 5.47 22.76 -15.18
CA PRO A 7 6.57 23.37 -14.42
C PRO A 7 6.11 24.05 -13.12
N ASP A 8 4.92 24.66 -13.14
CA ASP A 8 4.34 25.38 -11.99
C ASP A 8 3.49 24.51 -11.07
N ASP A 9 3.74 23.19 -11.08
CA ASP A 9 2.91 22.26 -10.32
C ASP A 9 3.09 22.49 -8.81
N PRO A 10 2.02 22.78 -8.05
CA PRO A 10 2.09 22.97 -6.60
C PRO A 10 2.62 21.73 -5.87
N ARG A 11 2.57 20.53 -6.47
CA ARG A 11 3.18 19.31 -5.91
C ARG A 11 4.70 19.42 -5.76
N SER A 12 5.35 20.22 -6.61
CA SER A 12 6.79 20.53 -6.50
C SER A 12 7.13 21.19 -5.17
N LYS A 13 6.17 21.94 -4.59
CA LYS A 13 6.35 22.67 -3.32
C LYS A 13 6.22 21.79 -2.08
N MET A 14 5.62 20.60 -2.18
CA MET A 14 5.42 19.74 -1.01
C MET A 14 6.75 19.20 -0.46
N VAL A 15 7.73 18.98 -1.34
CA VAL A 15 9.09 18.59 -0.92
C VAL A 15 9.76 19.72 -0.15
N ASP A 16 9.63 20.96 -0.63
CA ASP A 16 10.16 22.14 0.05
C ASP A 16 9.54 22.30 1.45
N VAL A 17 8.21 22.14 1.55
CA VAL A 17 7.50 22.19 2.84
C VAL A 17 7.93 21.05 3.78
N TYR A 18 8.13 19.84 3.25
CA TYR A 18 8.66 18.72 4.06
C TYR A 18 10.03 19.05 4.65
N LEU A 19 10.94 19.63 3.84
CA LEU A 19 12.27 20.03 4.30
C LEU A 19 12.22 21.17 5.32
N GLN A 20 11.28 22.10 5.19
CA GLN A 20 11.03 23.13 6.22
C GLN A 20 10.63 22.50 7.55
N TYR A 21 9.75 21.49 7.55
CA TYR A 21 9.43 20.74 8.76
C TYR A 21 10.65 20.03 9.34
N VAL A 22 11.51 19.45 8.51
CA VAL A 22 12.77 18.86 8.97
C VAL A 22 13.68 19.90 9.63
N GLU A 23 13.81 21.08 9.03
CA GLU A 23 14.63 22.18 9.56
C GLU A 23 14.13 22.65 10.94
N ILE A 24 12.81 22.77 11.11
CA ILE A 24 12.18 23.19 12.36
C ILE A 24 12.25 22.09 13.43
N ILE A 25 11.90 20.85 13.08
CA ILE A 25 11.72 19.75 14.05
C ILE A 25 13.06 19.11 14.42
N GLN A 26 14.03 19.11 13.52
CA GLN A 26 15.31 18.40 13.65
C GLN A 26 15.15 16.95 14.13
N PRO A 27 14.39 16.11 13.38
CA PRO A 27 14.03 14.76 13.82
C PRO A 27 15.25 13.82 13.93
N ARG A 28 15.20 12.89 14.88
CA ARG A 28 16.27 11.88 15.06
C ARG A 28 16.45 10.95 13.86
N LEU A 29 15.36 10.66 13.17
CA LEU A 29 15.31 9.86 11.95
C LEU A 29 14.27 10.48 11.02
N ILE A 30 14.57 10.45 9.73
CA ILE A 30 13.72 10.91 8.65
C ILE A 30 13.40 9.70 7.80
N LEU A 31 12.11 9.54 7.47
CA LEU A 31 11.66 8.60 6.45
C LEU A 31 10.87 9.39 5.41
N LEU A 32 11.30 9.32 4.17
CA LEU A 32 10.59 9.85 3.02
C LEU A 32 10.30 8.70 2.05
N GLU A 33 9.02 8.51 1.75
CA GLU A 33 8.54 7.57 0.74
C GLU A 33 8.04 8.35 -0.48
N ASN A 34 8.32 7.82 -1.68
CA ASN A 34 7.80 8.39 -2.91
C ASN A 34 7.75 7.36 -4.05
N VAL A 35 7.19 7.75 -5.20
CA VAL A 35 7.20 6.95 -6.42
C VAL A 35 8.61 6.83 -7.00
N VAL A 36 8.89 5.75 -7.74
CA VAL A 36 10.21 5.51 -8.38
C VAL A 36 10.65 6.65 -9.28
N GLY A 37 9.69 7.32 -9.94
CA GLY A 37 9.96 8.49 -10.78
C GLY A 37 10.66 9.63 -10.02
N PHE A 38 10.61 9.67 -8.69
CA PHE A 38 11.32 10.65 -7.88
C PHE A 38 12.84 10.64 -8.11
N ARG A 39 13.40 9.48 -8.50
CA ARG A 39 14.82 9.31 -8.84
C ARG A 39 15.21 9.80 -10.24
N SER A 40 14.24 10.10 -11.11
CA SER A 40 14.51 10.46 -12.51
C SER A 40 13.86 11.77 -12.93
N MET A 41 12.87 12.25 -12.19
CA MET A 41 12.25 13.55 -12.41
C MET A 41 13.27 14.65 -12.11
N LYS A 42 13.51 15.50 -13.11
CA LYS A 42 14.40 16.65 -12.99
C LYS A 42 13.84 17.67 -12.01
N HIS A 43 14.72 18.21 -11.17
CA HIS A 43 14.38 19.31 -10.27
C HIS A 43 14.81 20.65 -10.90
N ARG A 44 14.12 21.74 -10.52
CA ARG A 44 14.38 23.09 -11.06
C ARG A 44 15.79 23.62 -10.73
N SER A 45 16.38 23.16 -9.62
CA SER A 45 17.74 23.53 -9.21
C SER A 45 18.84 22.73 -9.91
N GLY A 46 18.51 21.91 -10.91
CA GLY A 46 19.42 20.92 -11.47
C GLY A 46 19.34 19.57 -10.75
N GLY A 47 19.89 18.52 -11.37
CA GLY A 47 19.78 17.14 -10.86
C GLY A 47 18.33 16.61 -10.88
N THR A 48 18.07 15.63 -10.02
CA THR A 48 16.75 15.02 -9.81
C THR A 48 16.15 15.45 -8.47
N TYR A 49 14.86 15.17 -8.25
CA TYR A 49 14.23 15.43 -6.95
C TYR A 49 14.91 14.66 -5.80
N SER A 50 15.38 13.43 -6.04
CA SER A 50 16.16 12.70 -5.02
C SER A 50 17.49 13.38 -4.71
N ASP A 51 18.17 13.92 -5.73
CA ASP A 51 19.44 14.63 -5.52
C ASP A 51 19.22 15.90 -4.70
N TYR A 52 18.19 16.69 -5.06
CA TYR A 52 17.82 17.90 -4.33
C TYR A 52 17.54 17.63 -2.85
N VAL A 53 16.69 16.64 -2.54
CA VAL A 53 16.39 16.29 -1.14
C VAL A 53 17.63 15.82 -0.40
N ALA A 54 18.49 15.02 -1.04
CA ALA A 54 19.72 14.55 -0.41
C ALA A 54 20.68 15.71 -0.10
N THR A 55 20.85 16.66 -1.02
CA THR A 55 21.67 17.86 -0.83
C THR A 55 21.13 18.75 0.30
N GLU A 56 19.83 19.01 0.35
CA GLU A 56 19.26 19.83 1.42
C GLU A 56 19.35 19.16 2.79
N LEU A 57 19.12 17.85 2.87
CA LEU A 57 19.31 17.10 4.11
C LEU A 57 20.78 17.09 4.55
N ASP A 58 21.74 16.98 3.62
CA ASP A 58 23.17 17.07 3.92
C ASP A 58 23.55 18.45 4.49
N ARG A 59 23.00 19.53 3.90
CA ARG A 59 23.13 20.92 4.39
C ARG A 59 22.57 21.08 5.80
N LEU A 60 21.45 20.41 6.09
CA LEU A 60 20.82 20.38 7.42
C LEU A 60 21.55 19.44 8.40
N GLY A 61 22.68 18.85 8.01
CA GLY A 61 23.50 18.02 8.90
C GLY A 61 23.07 16.56 9.00
N TYR A 62 22.33 16.04 8.01
CA TYR A 62 21.90 14.64 7.95
C TYR A 62 22.78 13.83 6.99
N GLN A 63 23.04 12.58 7.36
CA GLN A 63 23.48 11.54 6.45
C GLN A 63 22.25 10.87 5.84
N VAL A 64 22.31 10.60 4.53
CA VAL A 64 21.17 10.11 3.74
C VAL A 64 21.48 8.74 3.13
N TRP A 65 20.51 7.84 3.21
CA TRP A 65 20.49 6.55 2.51
C TRP A 65 19.21 6.46 1.70
N SER A 66 19.27 6.10 0.43
CA SER A 66 18.07 5.95 -0.39
C SER A 66 18.16 4.81 -1.38
N ASP A 67 17.03 4.15 -1.63
CA ASP A 67 16.91 3.17 -2.71
C ASP A 67 15.45 2.91 -3.11
N THR A 68 15.25 2.02 -4.07
CA THR A 68 13.95 1.50 -4.48
C THR A 68 13.67 0.15 -3.84
N ILE A 69 12.57 0.08 -3.09
CA ILE A 69 12.10 -1.12 -2.41
C ILE A 69 10.85 -1.65 -3.11
N ARG A 70 10.79 -2.96 -3.35
CA ARG A 70 9.60 -3.62 -3.92
C ARG A 70 8.74 -4.16 -2.78
N ALA A 71 7.48 -3.73 -2.72
CA ALA A 71 6.56 -4.19 -1.69
C ALA A 71 6.35 -5.73 -1.69
N ALA A 72 6.41 -6.37 -2.86
CA ALA A 72 6.29 -7.82 -3.00
C ALA A 72 7.33 -8.61 -2.18
N ASP A 73 8.52 -8.04 -1.97
CA ASP A 73 9.58 -8.67 -1.18
C ASP A 73 9.21 -8.74 0.33
N TRP A 74 8.16 -8.05 0.75
CA TRP A 74 7.66 -7.95 2.12
C TRP A 74 6.30 -8.63 2.30
N GLY A 75 5.94 -9.53 1.39
CA GLY A 75 4.70 -10.31 1.45
C GLY A 75 3.45 -9.53 1.00
N VAL A 76 3.63 -8.36 0.39
CA VAL A 76 2.51 -7.62 -0.22
C VAL A 76 2.14 -8.27 -1.56
N PRO A 77 0.86 -8.54 -1.87
CA PRO A 77 0.47 -9.21 -3.12
C PRO A 77 0.48 -8.29 -4.35
N GLN A 78 1.52 -7.45 -4.47
CA GLN A 78 1.59 -6.36 -5.41
C GLN A 78 3.02 -6.00 -5.82
N ARG A 79 3.25 -5.88 -7.13
CA ARG A 79 4.46 -5.31 -7.73
C ARG A 79 4.43 -3.79 -7.62
N ARG A 80 4.73 -3.27 -6.42
CA ARG A 80 4.75 -1.85 -6.08
C ARG A 80 6.15 -1.39 -5.67
N PRO A 81 7.00 -0.96 -6.61
CA PRO A 81 8.29 -0.37 -6.28
C PRO A 81 8.09 1.05 -5.73
N ARG A 82 8.83 1.39 -4.68
CA ARG A 82 8.81 2.70 -4.03
C ARG A 82 10.21 3.20 -3.74
N PHE A 83 10.42 4.48 -4.03
CA PHE A 83 11.59 5.19 -3.56
C PHE A 83 11.44 5.40 -2.06
N VAL A 84 12.47 5.00 -1.30
CA VAL A 84 12.55 5.21 0.13
C VAL A 84 13.88 5.88 0.42
N LEU A 85 13.80 6.95 1.20
CA LEU A 85 14.94 7.68 1.74
C LEU A 85 14.84 7.65 3.26
N ILE A 86 15.91 7.20 3.90
CA ILE A 86 16.12 7.29 5.34
C ILE A 86 17.24 8.28 5.57
N ALA A 87 17.09 9.18 6.52
CA ALA A 87 18.18 10.05 6.93
C ALA A 87 18.26 10.16 8.46
N ALA A 88 19.47 10.39 8.97
CA ALA A 88 19.75 10.58 10.39
C ALA A 88 20.83 11.66 10.52
N PRO A 89 20.91 12.40 11.64
CA PRO A 89 21.99 13.38 11.81
C PRO A 89 23.37 12.72 11.63
N LYS A 90 24.32 13.43 11.01
CA LYS A 90 25.66 12.92 10.70
C LYS A 90 26.30 12.32 11.94
N HIS A 91 27.01 11.20 11.76
CA HIS A 91 27.66 10.41 12.82
C HIS A 91 26.71 9.70 13.80
N ASN A 92 25.39 9.79 13.66
CA ASN A 92 24.46 9.09 14.56
C ASN A 92 24.32 7.59 14.28
N LEU A 93 24.68 7.15 13.08
CA LEU A 93 24.59 5.75 12.64
C LEU A 93 25.95 5.27 12.10
N PRO A 94 27.02 5.28 12.90
CA PRO A 94 28.36 4.94 12.42
C PRO A 94 28.41 3.46 11.98
N GLY A 95 28.78 3.22 10.73
CA GLY A 95 28.89 1.87 10.16
C GLY A 95 27.55 1.15 9.97
N ILE A 96 26.41 1.83 10.14
CA ILE A 96 25.09 1.23 9.97
C ILE A 96 24.44 1.80 8.70
N ASP A 97 24.13 0.93 7.74
CA ASP A 97 23.23 1.25 6.62
C ASP A 97 21.79 0.79 6.97
N PRO A 98 20.83 1.71 7.18
CA PRO A 98 19.44 1.40 7.46
C PRO A 98 18.77 0.51 6.41
N LEU A 99 19.07 0.71 5.12
CA LEU A 99 18.46 -0.02 4.02
C LEU A 99 19.05 -1.42 3.88
N GLN A 100 20.35 -1.58 4.17
CA GLN A 100 20.95 -2.91 4.30
C GLN A 100 20.33 -3.67 5.49
N ARG A 101 20.21 -3.02 6.65
CA ARG A 101 19.58 -3.62 7.84
C ARG A 101 18.15 -4.07 7.57
N LEU A 102 17.38 -3.23 6.88
CA LEU A 102 16.04 -3.57 6.39
C LEU A 102 16.12 -4.85 5.54
N ARG A 103 16.91 -4.89 4.47
CA ARG A 103 17.03 -6.08 3.58
C ARG A 103 17.39 -7.37 4.31
N VAL A 104 18.32 -7.30 5.28
CA VAL A 104 18.74 -8.46 6.07
C VAL A 104 17.62 -8.96 6.97
N SER A 105 16.79 -8.06 7.51
CA SER A 105 15.65 -8.42 8.37
C SER A 105 14.48 -9.09 7.61
N ARG A 106 14.44 -8.99 6.27
CA ARG A 106 13.33 -9.46 5.43
C ARG A 106 12.93 -10.91 5.70
N LYS A 107 13.90 -11.83 5.77
CA LYS A 107 13.60 -13.25 6.00
C LYS A 107 12.88 -13.45 7.32
N MET A 108 13.40 -12.83 8.40
CA MET A 108 12.80 -12.90 9.73
C MET A 108 11.42 -12.23 9.76
N PHE A 109 11.26 -11.08 9.10
CA PHE A 109 9.99 -10.36 9.00
C PHE A 109 8.88 -11.24 8.40
N LEU A 110 9.19 -11.97 7.32
CA LEU A 110 8.24 -12.86 6.67
C LEU A 110 7.91 -14.07 7.53
N THR A 111 8.93 -14.76 8.07
CA THR A 111 8.73 -15.99 8.85
C THR A 111 7.94 -15.74 10.13
N THR A 112 8.19 -14.62 10.82
CA THR A 112 7.44 -14.24 12.03
C THR A 112 5.97 -13.93 11.77
N ARG A 113 5.61 -13.66 10.51
CA ARG A 113 4.23 -13.42 10.05
C ARG A 113 3.62 -14.61 9.32
N GLY A 114 4.28 -15.77 9.36
CA GLY A 114 3.85 -16.98 8.66
C GLY A 114 3.91 -16.89 7.13
N LEU A 115 4.58 -15.86 6.59
CA LEU A 115 4.70 -15.64 5.15
C LEU A 115 5.93 -16.33 4.57
N GLN A 116 5.85 -16.65 3.29
CA GLN A 116 6.93 -17.28 2.54
C GLN A 116 7.79 -16.22 1.81
N PRO A 117 9.07 -16.52 1.50
CA PRO A 117 9.91 -15.65 0.66
C PRO A 117 9.40 -15.47 -0.77
N SER A 118 8.59 -16.42 -1.27
CA SER A 118 7.96 -16.30 -2.59
C SER A 118 6.89 -15.19 -2.57
N PRO A 119 6.74 -14.42 -3.66
CA PRO A 119 5.73 -13.38 -3.73
C PRO A 119 4.31 -13.92 -3.52
N THR A 120 3.51 -13.22 -2.72
CA THR A 120 2.09 -13.55 -2.53
C THR A 120 1.30 -13.24 -3.81
N SER A 121 0.55 -14.23 -4.30
CA SER A 121 -0.28 -14.09 -5.50
C SER A 121 -1.59 -13.34 -5.23
N ALA A 122 -2.25 -12.87 -6.29
CA ALA A 122 -3.57 -12.24 -6.15
C ALA A 122 -4.61 -13.23 -5.60
N GLU A 123 -4.59 -14.49 -6.04
CA GLU A 123 -5.48 -15.53 -5.51
C GLU A 123 -5.23 -15.80 -4.03
N ALA A 124 -3.96 -15.94 -3.63
CA ALA A 124 -3.61 -16.14 -2.22
C ALA A 124 -4.07 -14.97 -1.34
N ALA A 125 -4.31 -13.78 -1.90
CA ALA A 125 -4.83 -12.64 -1.16
C ALA A 125 -6.36 -12.56 -1.12
N LEU A 126 -7.04 -13.08 -2.15
CA LEU A 126 -8.44 -12.75 -2.43
C LEU A 126 -9.39 -13.96 -2.48
N SER A 127 -8.89 -15.20 -2.58
CA SER A 127 -9.73 -16.39 -2.86
C SER A 127 -10.77 -16.73 -1.81
N ASP A 128 -10.64 -16.19 -0.60
CA ASP A 128 -11.62 -16.29 0.49
C ASP A 128 -12.66 -15.16 0.49
N LEU A 129 -12.57 -14.17 -0.41
CA LEU A 129 -13.62 -13.17 -0.63
C LEU A 129 -14.53 -13.67 -1.75
N VAL A 130 -15.65 -14.28 -1.36
CA VAL A 130 -16.47 -15.08 -2.27
C VAL A 130 -17.75 -14.36 -2.69
N GLU A 131 -18.16 -14.63 -3.92
CA GLU A 131 -19.50 -14.40 -4.42
C GLU A 131 -20.30 -15.69 -4.20
N THR A 132 -21.48 -15.60 -3.58
CA THR A 132 -22.42 -16.69 -3.37
C THR A 132 -23.65 -16.46 -4.26
N PRO A 133 -23.64 -16.87 -5.55
CA PRO A 133 -24.67 -16.46 -6.52
C PRO A 133 -26.11 -16.70 -6.08
N ASP A 134 -26.36 -17.84 -5.42
CA ASP A 134 -27.68 -18.26 -4.95
C ASP A 134 -28.14 -17.50 -3.70
N ASN A 135 -27.20 -16.89 -2.96
CA ASN A 135 -27.48 -16.16 -1.72
C ASN A 135 -26.54 -14.95 -1.57
N MET A 136 -26.59 -14.04 -2.54
CA MET A 136 -25.77 -12.84 -2.50
C MET A 136 -26.34 -11.85 -1.50
N GLU A 137 -25.52 -11.47 -0.52
CA GLU A 137 -25.89 -10.44 0.44
C GLU A 137 -26.01 -9.06 -0.22
N ILE A 138 -26.98 -8.28 0.26
CA ILE A 138 -27.20 -6.90 -0.13
C ILE A 138 -26.21 -6.00 0.63
N ASP A 139 -25.66 -5.00 -0.05
CA ASP A 139 -24.78 -4.01 0.59
C ASP A 139 -25.56 -3.19 1.63
N GLU A 140 -24.99 -3.02 2.82
CA GLU A 140 -25.68 -2.37 3.95
C GLU A 140 -26.03 -0.90 3.67
N ASP A 141 -25.13 -0.20 2.96
CA ASP A 141 -25.25 1.24 2.74
C ASP A 141 -25.99 1.55 1.41
N TRP A 142 -25.84 0.70 0.39
CA TRP A 142 -26.34 0.93 -0.98
C TRP A 142 -27.32 -0.13 -1.49
N GLY A 143 -27.78 -1.00 -0.61
CA GLY A 143 -28.67 -2.10 -0.93
C GLY A 143 -29.99 -1.70 -1.58
N HIS A 144 -30.55 -0.57 -1.14
CA HIS A 144 -31.76 0.03 -1.69
C HIS A 144 -31.64 0.40 -3.18
N LEU A 145 -30.41 0.55 -3.69
CA LEU A 145 -30.10 0.75 -5.10
C LEU A 145 -29.65 -0.55 -5.78
N GLY A 146 -29.93 -1.71 -5.21
CA GLY A 146 -29.62 -3.03 -5.76
C GLY A 146 -28.13 -3.40 -5.75
N PHE A 147 -27.30 -2.74 -4.93
CA PHE A 147 -25.91 -3.14 -4.76
C PHE A 147 -25.81 -4.37 -3.86
N LYS A 148 -24.97 -5.32 -4.27
CA LYS A 148 -24.64 -6.55 -3.54
C LYS A 148 -23.23 -6.44 -2.95
N LYS A 149 -22.89 -7.31 -2.02
CA LYS A 149 -21.53 -7.39 -1.43
C LYS A 149 -20.99 -8.81 -1.47
N LEU A 150 -19.65 -8.90 -1.44
CA LEU A 150 -18.93 -10.14 -1.18
C LEU A 150 -19.12 -10.58 0.28
N THR A 151 -18.85 -11.84 0.55
CA THR A 151 -18.72 -12.38 1.91
C THR A 151 -17.35 -13.03 2.05
N ARG A 152 -16.68 -12.83 3.18
CA ARG A 152 -15.42 -13.52 3.52
C ARG A 152 -15.76 -14.93 4.03
N SER A 153 -15.18 -15.95 3.43
CA SER A 153 -15.35 -17.35 3.87
C SER A 153 -14.86 -17.55 5.31
N GLU A 154 -15.45 -18.52 6.01
CA GLU A 154 -15.06 -18.84 7.38
C GLU A 154 -13.60 -19.29 7.46
N GLN A 155 -13.15 -20.09 6.50
CA GLN A 155 -11.78 -20.59 6.43
C GLN A 155 -10.86 -19.65 5.64
N SER A 156 -9.63 -19.46 6.13
CA SER A 156 -8.55 -18.88 5.32
C SER A 156 -7.87 -19.97 4.52
N HIS A 157 -7.58 -19.70 3.25
CA HIS A 157 -6.95 -20.63 2.30
C HIS A 157 -5.45 -20.34 2.09
N SER A 158 -4.91 -19.30 2.71
CA SER A 158 -3.48 -18.95 2.64
C SER A 158 -2.96 -18.35 3.93
N PRO A 159 -1.63 -18.44 4.21
CA PRO A 159 -1.03 -17.75 5.35
C PRO A 159 -1.24 -16.23 5.32
N TYR A 160 -1.30 -15.65 4.12
CA TYR A 160 -1.57 -14.23 3.94
C TYR A 160 -2.97 -13.85 4.40
N GLN A 161 -3.98 -14.64 4.04
CA GLN A 161 -5.35 -14.41 4.50
C GLN A 161 -5.45 -14.55 6.01
N THR A 162 -4.80 -15.57 6.60
CA THR A 162 -4.71 -15.72 8.06
C THR A 162 -4.12 -14.47 8.71
N LEU A 163 -3.04 -13.92 8.15
CA LEU A 163 -2.40 -12.69 8.64
C LEU A 163 -3.33 -11.47 8.56
N MET A 164 -4.02 -11.27 7.43
CA MET A 164 -4.94 -10.13 7.26
C MET A 164 -6.17 -10.21 8.16
N ARG A 165 -6.53 -11.42 8.63
CA ARG A 165 -7.67 -11.67 9.51
C ARG A 165 -7.37 -11.48 10.99
N ILE A 166 -6.11 -11.31 11.40
CA ILE A 166 -5.75 -11.08 12.81
C ILE A 166 -6.55 -9.90 13.35
N ASN A 167 -7.24 -10.09 14.48
CA ASN A 167 -8.14 -9.13 15.12
C ASN A 167 -9.38 -8.72 14.28
N SER A 168 -9.78 -9.53 13.31
CA SER A 168 -10.96 -9.29 12.47
C SER A 168 -11.92 -10.48 12.55
N ASP A 169 -12.60 -10.63 13.68
CA ASP A 169 -13.49 -11.78 13.93
C ASP A 169 -14.80 -11.70 13.13
N THR A 170 -15.18 -10.51 12.65
CA THR A 170 -16.40 -10.27 11.88
C THR A 170 -16.14 -10.06 10.39
N GLN A 171 -17.20 -10.02 9.60
CA GLN A 171 -17.13 -9.69 8.17
C GLN A 171 -16.49 -8.31 7.97
N PRO A 172 -15.48 -8.19 7.10
CA PRO A 172 -14.83 -6.90 6.86
C PRO A 172 -15.77 -5.93 6.14
N ARG A 173 -15.60 -4.64 6.41
CA ARG A 173 -16.27 -3.58 5.65
C ARG A 173 -15.71 -3.50 4.21
N ASP A 174 -16.40 -2.73 3.37
CA ASP A 174 -15.95 -2.33 2.03
C ASP A 174 -16.01 -3.43 0.96
N MET A 175 -16.91 -4.38 1.15
CA MET A 175 -17.13 -5.58 0.32
C MET A 175 -18.08 -5.39 -0.87
N ARG A 176 -18.60 -4.17 -1.08
CA ARG A 176 -19.58 -3.87 -2.14
C ARG A 176 -19.07 -4.23 -3.54
N LEU A 177 -19.87 -5.00 -4.29
CA LEU A 177 -19.61 -5.33 -5.67
C LEU A 177 -20.00 -4.18 -6.62
N PRO A 178 -19.26 -3.98 -7.73
CA PRO A 178 -19.68 -3.04 -8.76
C PRO A 178 -20.89 -3.59 -9.55
N ARG A 179 -21.78 -2.69 -9.97
CA ARG A 179 -22.92 -3.01 -10.85
C ARG A 179 -22.61 -2.64 -12.30
N HIS A 180 -21.94 -3.54 -13.00
CA HIS A 180 -21.59 -3.34 -14.41
C HIS A 180 -22.80 -3.60 -15.32
N GLY A 181 -22.93 -2.83 -16.40
CA GLY A 181 -23.89 -3.11 -17.46
C GLY A 181 -23.50 -4.35 -18.26
N ALA A 182 -24.46 -5.00 -18.91
CA ALA A 182 -24.25 -6.26 -19.63
C ALA A 182 -23.16 -6.18 -20.72
N SER A 183 -23.04 -5.04 -21.41
CA SER A 183 -21.97 -4.81 -22.39
C SER A 183 -20.58 -4.77 -21.75
N SER A 184 -20.43 -4.12 -20.59
CA SER A 184 -19.18 -4.09 -19.84
C SER A 184 -18.80 -5.47 -19.31
N VAL A 185 -19.77 -6.25 -18.83
CA VAL A 185 -19.55 -7.64 -18.38
C VAL A 185 -19.06 -8.49 -19.54
N ARG A 186 -19.73 -8.47 -20.70
CA ARG A 186 -19.28 -9.21 -21.89
C ARG A 186 -17.87 -8.81 -22.32
N ARG A 187 -17.55 -7.52 -22.32
CA ARG A 187 -16.20 -7.04 -22.64
C ARG A 187 -15.16 -7.53 -21.64
N MET A 188 -15.46 -7.49 -20.34
CA MET A 188 -14.55 -8.01 -19.33
C MET A 188 -14.39 -9.52 -19.44
N GLN A 189 -15.42 -10.26 -19.81
CA GLN A 189 -15.33 -11.69 -20.08
C GLN A 189 -14.40 -11.96 -21.28
N ASP A 190 -14.55 -11.23 -22.40
CA ASP A 190 -13.62 -11.32 -23.54
C ASP A 190 -12.17 -11.02 -23.13
N ILE A 191 -11.96 -10.00 -22.27
CA ILE A 191 -10.63 -9.74 -21.69
C ILE A 191 -10.11 -10.98 -20.93
N LEU A 192 -10.95 -11.60 -20.12
CA LEU A 192 -10.54 -12.77 -19.35
C LEU A 192 -10.17 -13.95 -20.26
N ASP A 193 -10.94 -14.17 -21.32
CA ASP A 193 -10.81 -15.35 -22.16
C ASP A 193 -9.66 -15.22 -23.17
N ASN A 194 -9.40 -13.99 -23.66
CA ASN A 194 -8.57 -13.78 -24.84
C ASN A 194 -7.35 -12.86 -24.62
N CYS A 195 -7.21 -12.18 -23.47
CA CYS A 195 -6.10 -11.26 -23.23
C CYS A 195 -5.07 -11.83 -22.23
N GLU A 196 -3.83 -11.40 -22.38
CA GLU A 196 -2.74 -11.74 -21.46
C GLU A 196 -3.00 -11.20 -20.04
N ARG A 197 -2.73 -12.03 -19.03
CA ARG A 197 -2.98 -11.71 -17.62
C ARG A 197 -1.80 -11.02 -16.95
N GLY A 198 -2.08 -10.20 -15.95
CA GLY A 198 -1.08 -9.55 -15.11
C GLY A 198 -0.33 -8.38 -15.77
N VAL A 199 -0.71 -7.98 -16.99
CA VAL A 199 -0.13 -6.88 -17.76
C VAL A 199 -1.22 -5.96 -18.33
N CYS A 200 -0.87 -4.71 -18.63
CA CYS A 200 -1.82 -3.80 -19.28
C CYS A 200 -2.20 -4.34 -20.66
N LEU A 201 -3.47 -4.15 -21.04
CA LEU A 201 -3.95 -4.54 -22.37
C LEU A 201 -3.09 -3.93 -23.48
N ARG A 202 -2.72 -4.77 -24.44
CA ARG A 202 -1.96 -4.39 -25.64
C ARG A 202 -2.80 -3.44 -26.50
N ASP A 203 -2.12 -2.67 -27.34
CA ASP A 203 -2.76 -1.64 -28.17
C ASP A 203 -3.83 -2.23 -29.09
N ASP A 204 -3.56 -3.40 -29.68
CA ASP A 204 -4.48 -4.12 -30.56
C ASP A 204 -5.71 -4.65 -29.80
N ASP A 205 -5.52 -5.23 -28.61
CA ASP A 205 -6.63 -5.68 -27.75
C ASP A 205 -7.53 -4.51 -27.36
N ARG A 206 -6.92 -3.37 -27.00
CA ARG A 206 -7.68 -2.17 -26.66
C ARG A 206 -8.48 -1.64 -27.85
N ALA A 207 -7.90 -1.64 -29.04
CA ALA A 207 -8.59 -1.24 -30.26
C ALA A 207 -9.77 -2.18 -30.57
N ARG A 208 -9.53 -3.50 -30.55
CA ARG A 208 -10.55 -4.55 -30.74
C ARG A 208 -11.73 -4.44 -29.77
N LEU A 209 -11.44 -4.17 -28.49
CA LEU A 209 -12.43 -4.10 -27.42
C LEU A 209 -13.10 -2.71 -27.28
N GLY A 210 -12.64 -1.72 -28.05
CA GLY A 210 -13.10 -0.33 -27.95
C GLY A 210 -12.73 0.36 -26.63
N ILE A 211 -11.61 -0.02 -26.02
CA ILE A 211 -11.14 0.51 -24.74
C ILE A 211 -10.15 1.65 -24.99
N LYS A 212 -10.57 2.89 -24.74
CA LYS A 212 -9.70 4.07 -24.86
C LYS A 212 -8.65 4.16 -23.73
N LYS A 213 -8.93 3.53 -22.58
CA LYS A 213 -8.13 3.63 -21.37
C LYS A 213 -6.90 2.73 -21.46
N ARG A 214 -5.70 3.32 -21.28
CA ARG A 214 -4.43 2.59 -21.43
C ARG A 214 -4.05 1.71 -20.23
N SER A 215 -4.63 1.94 -19.06
CA SER A 215 -4.24 1.28 -17.80
C SER A 215 -5.01 0.00 -17.48
N THR A 216 -6.01 -0.37 -18.29
CA THR A 216 -6.81 -1.57 -18.04
C THR A 216 -5.93 -2.81 -18.02
N THR A 217 -5.97 -3.56 -16.92
CA THR A 217 -5.15 -4.74 -16.68
C THR A 217 -6.00 -5.86 -16.09
N PRO A 218 -6.16 -7.01 -16.76
CA PRO A 218 -6.71 -8.19 -16.12
C PRO A 218 -5.69 -8.78 -15.14
N LEU A 219 -6.12 -9.07 -13.91
CA LEU A 219 -5.23 -9.69 -12.94
C LEU A 219 -4.93 -11.15 -13.31
N ASP A 220 -3.74 -11.59 -12.88
CA ASP A 220 -3.31 -12.97 -12.90
C ASP A 220 -3.52 -13.54 -11.49
N ALA A 221 -4.14 -14.72 -11.40
CA ALA A 221 -4.42 -15.40 -10.15
C ALA A 221 -3.12 -15.83 -9.43
N THR A 222 -2.14 -16.27 -10.19
CA THR A 222 -0.92 -16.94 -9.73
C THR A 222 0.23 -15.97 -9.47
N ALA A 223 0.14 -14.75 -9.99
CA ALA A 223 1.16 -13.71 -9.80
C ALA A 223 0.70 -12.61 -8.84
N PRO A 224 1.63 -11.83 -8.26
CA PRO A 224 1.27 -10.60 -7.56
C PRO A 224 0.64 -9.60 -8.53
N SER A 225 -0.36 -8.87 -8.03
CA SER A 225 -1.02 -7.82 -8.79
C SER A 225 -0.02 -6.74 -9.28
N PRO A 226 -0.29 -6.03 -10.40
CA PRO A 226 0.40 -4.78 -10.71
C PRO A 226 0.14 -3.73 -9.61
N THR A 227 0.83 -2.59 -9.68
CA THR A 227 0.61 -1.51 -8.71
C THR A 227 -0.85 -1.06 -8.69
N ILE A 228 -1.56 -1.33 -7.59
CA ILE A 228 -2.94 -0.88 -7.36
C ILE A 228 -2.98 0.64 -7.33
N SER A 229 -3.92 1.18 -8.11
CA SER A 229 -4.10 2.60 -8.32
C SER A 229 -5.35 3.12 -7.61
N THR A 230 -5.67 4.39 -7.81
CA THR A 230 -6.85 5.04 -7.23
C THR A 230 -8.15 4.80 -8.01
N LEU A 231 -8.09 4.12 -9.16
CA LEU A 231 -9.24 3.92 -10.05
C LEU A 231 -9.59 2.43 -10.14
N PRO A 232 -10.80 2.02 -9.70
CA PRO A 232 -11.18 0.60 -9.73
C PRO A 232 -11.19 0.00 -11.14
N ASP A 233 -11.62 0.79 -12.13
CA ASP A 233 -11.70 0.35 -13.53
C ASP A 233 -10.32 0.23 -14.22
N ASP A 234 -9.21 0.42 -13.49
CA ASP A 234 -7.88 0.04 -14.00
C ASP A 234 -7.71 -1.48 -14.03
N PHE A 235 -8.52 -2.22 -13.27
CA PHE A 235 -8.33 -3.66 -13.09
C PHE A 235 -9.59 -4.46 -13.42
N VAL A 236 -9.38 -5.64 -13.99
CA VAL A 236 -10.39 -6.71 -14.07
C VAL A 236 -9.98 -7.81 -13.10
N HIS A 237 -10.92 -8.26 -12.25
CA HIS A 237 -10.71 -9.33 -11.29
C HIS A 237 -10.19 -10.60 -11.98
N TYR A 238 -9.28 -11.34 -11.35
CA TYR A 238 -8.56 -12.43 -12.01
C TYR A 238 -9.49 -13.53 -12.57
N ALA A 239 -10.58 -13.83 -11.85
CA ALA A 239 -11.53 -14.90 -12.17
C ALA A 239 -12.95 -14.43 -12.53
N ARG A 240 -13.26 -13.13 -12.44
CA ARG A 240 -14.65 -12.63 -12.55
C ARG A 240 -14.71 -11.42 -13.48
N PRO A 241 -15.71 -11.31 -14.38
CA PRO A 241 -15.79 -10.23 -15.37
C PRO A 241 -16.31 -8.93 -14.74
N ARG A 242 -15.58 -8.44 -13.73
CA ARG A 242 -15.88 -7.23 -12.97
C ARG A 242 -14.60 -6.54 -12.50
N SER A 243 -14.70 -5.25 -12.25
CA SER A 243 -13.73 -4.55 -11.40
C SER A 243 -13.74 -5.07 -9.97
N MET A 244 -12.67 -4.80 -9.25
CA MET A 244 -12.50 -5.22 -7.86
C MET A 244 -13.27 -4.31 -6.87
N THR A 245 -13.58 -4.84 -5.70
CA THR A 245 -14.11 -4.09 -4.56
C THR A 245 -13.01 -3.27 -3.87
N VAL A 246 -13.41 -2.36 -2.99
CA VAL A 246 -12.46 -1.62 -2.14
C VAL A 246 -11.70 -2.58 -1.21
N ARG A 247 -12.37 -3.58 -0.61
CA ARG A 247 -11.70 -4.57 0.25
C ARG A 247 -10.68 -5.42 -0.51
N GLU A 248 -10.98 -5.83 -1.74
CA GLU A 248 -10.01 -6.53 -2.59
C GLU A 248 -8.78 -5.66 -2.88
N HIS A 249 -8.97 -4.37 -3.20
CA HIS A 249 -7.84 -3.43 -3.33
C HIS A 249 -7.05 -3.29 -2.03
N ALA A 250 -7.74 -3.19 -0.90
CA ALA A 250 -7.14 -3.03 0.41
C ALA A 250 -6.28 -4.24 0.77
N ARG A 251 -6.76 -5.46 0.50
CA ARG A 251 -5.98 -6.68 0.66
C ARG A 251 -4.80 -6.76 -0.28
N LEU A 252 -4.91 -6.34 -1.54
CA LEU A 252 -3.73 -6.27 -2.42
C LEU A 252 -2.71 -5.20 -1.99
N GLN A 253 -3.13 -4.25 -1.14
CA GLN A 253 -2.27 -3.28 -0.47
C GLN A 253 -1.83 -3.70 0.92
N SER A 254 -2.16 -4.92 1.38
CA SER A 254 -1.88 -5.44 2.73
C SER A 254 -2.47 -4.70 3.91
N PHE A 255 -3.63 -4.07 3.70
CA PHE A 255 -4.46 -3.65 4.82
C PHE A 255 -5.10 -4.85 5.52
N PRO A 256 -5.05 -4.89 6.87
CA PRO A 256 -5.77 -5.90 7.63
C PRO A 256 -7.28 -5.71 7.48
N ASP A 257 -8.03 -6.81 7.66
CA ASP A 257 -9.47 -6.86 7.42
C ASP A 257 -10.26 -5.95 8.39
N TRP A 258 -9.75 -5.72 9.60
CA TRP A 258 -10.36 -4.82 10.58
C TRP A 258 -10.22 -3.33 10.21
N PHE A 259 -9.33 -2.97 9.28
CA PHE A 259 -9.13 -1.57 8.91
C PHE A 259 -10.32 -1.04 8.11
N GLU A 260 -10.93 0.05 8.57
CA GLU A 260 -12.10 0.64 7.93
C GLU A 260 -11.76 1.91 7.15
N PHE A 261 -12.24 2.00 5.90
CA PHE A 261 -12.11 3.21 5.10
C PHE A 261 -13.35 4.09 5.25
N LYS A 262 -13.15 5.40 5.45
CA LYS A 262 -14.24 6.38 5.60
C LYS A 262 -14.43 7.21 4.34
N GLY A 263 -15.53 7.94 4.24
CA GLY A 263 -15.84 8.78 3.06
C GLY A 263 -16.52 8.02 1.91
N PRO A 264 -16.72 8.68 0.75
CA PRO A 264 -17.53 8.14 -0.33
C PRO A 264 -16.88 6.93 -0.99
N TYR A 265 -17.70 5.97 -1.43
CA TYR A 265 -17.20 4.75 -2.08
C TYR A 265 -16.54 5.07 -3.44
N THR A 266 -17.16 5.92 -4.25
CA THR A 266 -16.60 6.50 -5.47
C THR A 266 -16.91 8.00 -5.51
N SER A 267 -16.03 8.81 -6.09
CA SER A 267 -16.40 10.14 -6.58
C SER A 267 -16.43 10.12 -8.10
N GLY A 268 -17.65 10.19 -8.64
CA GLY A 268 -17.87 10.42 -10.07
C GLY A 268 -17.70 11.89 -10.42
N GLY A 269 -17.19 12.18 -11.62
CA GLY A 269 -17.20 13.52 -12.21
C GLY A 269 -16.26 14.54 -11.55
N LEU A 270 -16.67 15.82 -11.61
CA LEU A 270 -15.88 17.00 -11.22
C LEU A 270 -15.52 17.06 -9.72
N ARG A 271 -16.22 16.31 -8.86
CA ARG A 271 -16.06 16.28 -7.38
C ARG A 271 -14.88 15.44 -6.88
N ARG A 272 -14.05 14.92 -7.77
CA ARG A 272 -12.82 14.17 -7.42
C ARG A 272 -11.75 15.02 -6.75
N LYS A 273 -11.82 16.35 -6.90
CA LYS A 273 -10.88 17.28 -6.24
C LYS A 273 -11.23 17.54 -4.78
N ASP A 274 -12.52 17.42 -4.42
CA ASP A 274 -13.04 17.88 -3.12
C ASP A 274 -13.36 16.74 -2.15
N THR A 275 -13.19 15.49 -2.59
CA THR A 275 -13.45 14.31 -1.78
C THR A 275 -12.32 13.30 -1.94
N CYS A 276 -12.03 12.54 -0.88
CA CYS A 276 -11.07 11.43 -0.92
C CYS A 276 -11.82 10.09 -0.83
N PRO A 277 -12.22 9.47 -1.96
CA PRO A 277 -12.90 8.20 -1.95
C PRO A 277 -12.05 7.08 -1.38
N LYS A 278 -12.72 6.01 -0.94
CA LYS A 278 -12.06 4.83 -0.36
C LYS A 278 -10.99 4.24 -1.30
N PHE A 279 -11.26 4.10 -2.60
CA PHE A 279 -10.25 3.67 -3.58
C PHE A 279 -9.02 4.59 -3.65
N THR A 280 -9.20 5.90 -3.46
CA THR A 280 -8.08 6.86 -3.47
C THR A 280 -7.22 6.70 -2.22
N GLN A 281 -7.85 6.50 -1.05
CA GLN A 281 -7.14 6.21 0.20
C GLN A 281 -6.28 4.95 0.04
N VAL A 282 -6.89 3.85 -0.43
CA VAL A 282 -6.20 2.58 -0.64
C VAL A 282 -5.08 2.71 -1.69
N GLY A 283 -5.37 3.29 -2.86
CA GLY A 283 -4.42 3.37 -3.96
C GLY A 283 -3.19 4.26 -3.68
N ASN A 284 -3.36 5.33 -2.89
CA ASN A 284 -2.28 6.23 -2.53
C ASN A 284 -1.44 5.75 -1.33
N ALA A 285 -1.98 4.87 -0.48
CA ALA A 285 -1.28 4.40 0.70
C ALA A 285 0.04 3.66 0.38
N VAL A 286 0.96 3.72 1.36
CA VAL A 286 2.06 2.76 1.48
C VAL A 286 1.48 1.45 2.04
N PRO A 287 1.79 0.28 1.45
CA PRO A 287 1.30 -0.99 1.98
C PRO A 287 1.66 -1.18 3.47
N PRO A 288 0.71 -1.53 4.36
CA PRO A 288 1.00 -1.66 5.79
C PRO A 288 2.13 -2.64 6.11
N LEU A 289 2.26 -3.79 5.43
CA LEU A 289 3.41 -4.70 5.68
C LEU A 289 4.77 -4.04 5.35
N LEU A 290 4.84 -3.25 4.27
CA LEU A 290 6.07 -2.51 3.95
C LEU A 290 6.33 -1.40 4.97
N ALA A 291 5.28 -0.68 5.38
CA ALA A 291 5.38 0.36 6.40
C ALA A 291 5.81 -0.20 7.76
N GLU A 292 5.32 -1.38 8.13
CA GLU A 292 5.69 -2.10 9.34
C GLU A 292 7.17 -2.51 9.32
N ALA A 293 7.65 -3.09 8.22
CA ALA A 293 9.06 -3.44 8.06
C ALA A 293 10.00 -2.22 8.20
N LEU A 294 9.61 -1.09 7.59
CA LEU A 294 10.31 0.18 7.76
C LEU A 294 10.26 0.65 9.22
N GLY A 295 9.09 0.58 9.85
CA GLY A 295 8.89 0.96 11.25
C GLY A 295 9.73 0.13 12.23
N GLU A 296 9.77 -1.19 12.07
CA GLU A 296 10.61 -2.08 12.88
C GLU A 296 12.10 -1.75 12.73
N THR A 297 12.54 -1.46 11.50
CA THR A 297 13.91 -1.06 11.22
C THR A 297 14.24 0.26 11.92
N LEU A 298 13.41 1.29 11.74
CA LEU A 298 13.61 2.61 12.37
C LEU A 298 13.58 2.51 13.91
N ARG A 299 12.67 1.71 14.47
CA ARG A 299 12.61 1.45 15.91
C ARG A 299 13.91 0.83 16.42
N GLY A 300 14.47 -0.13 15.69
CA GLY A 300 15.75 -0.75 16.02
C GLY A 300 16.92 0.24 16.02
N LEU A 301 16.92 1.19 15.07
CA LEU A 301 17.93 2.26 15.01
C LEU A 301 17.80 3.26 16.17
N CYS A 302 16.58 3.54 16.63
CA CYS A 302 16.34 4.41 17.78
C CYS A 302 16.80 3.80 19.12
N ARG A 303 16.71 2.47 19.28
CA ARG A 303 17.06 1.75 20.51
C ARG A 303 18.57 1.60 20.74
N GLY A 304 19.37 1.57 19.68
CA GLY A 304 20.83 1.52 19.78
C GLY A 304 21.49 2.71 20.50
N ARG A 305 20.72 3.75 20.86
CA ARG A 305 21.17 4.85 21.72
C ARG A 305 20.94 4.65 23.21
N SER A 306 20.04 3.75 23.65
CA SER A 306 19.80 3.53 25.10
C SER A 306 20.65 2.41 25.70
N GLU A 307 21.37 1.64 24.89
CA GLU A 307 22.19 0.50 25.34
C GLU A 307 23.70 0.80 25.32
N GLN A 308 24.09 2.07 25.38
CA GLN A 308 25.42 2.45 25.90
C GLN A 308 25.42 2.47 27.44
N THR A 309 24.94 1.38 28.03
CA THR A 309 25.30 0.96 29.38
C THR A 309 25.21 -0.56 29.43
N THR A 310 26.39 -1.16 29.51
CA THR A 310 26.71 -2.53 29.95
C THR A 310 26.29 -3.72 29.06
N HIS A 311 27.33 -4.22 28.37
CA HIS A 311 27.66 -5.63 28.10
C HIS A 311 26.82 -6.46 27.12
N LEU A 312 27.54 -6.87 26.06
CA LEU A 312 27.23 -7.92 25.11
C LEU A 312 26.68 -9.20 25.76
N ALA A 313 25.66 -9.73 25.07
CA ALA A 313 25.28 -11.14 24.97
C ALA A 313 24.90 -11.85 26.28
N LYS A 314 23.62 -11.74 26.65
CA LYS A 314 22.86 -12.89 27.16
C LYS A 314 21.46 -12.91 26.54
N SER A 315 21.22 -13.97 25.79
CA SER A 315 19.91 -14.62 25.67
C SER A 315 18.78 -13.78 25.08
N ILE A 316 18.46 -14.07 23.82
CA ILE A 316 17.10 -13.93 23.31
C ILE A 316 16.23 -14.86 24.17
N ASN A 317 15.70 -14.33 25.26
CA ASN A 317 14.62 -14.91 26.02
C ASN A 317 13.39 -14.09 25.64
N VAL A 318 12.69 -14.53 24.58
CA VAL A 318 11.34 -14.05 24.30
C VAL A 318 10.43 -14.71 25.32
N GLY A 319 10.51 -14.21 26.56
CA GLY A 319 9.52 -14.49 27.58
C GLY A 319 8.22 -13.85 27.14
N CYS A 320 7.17 -14.66 27.08
CA CYS A 320 5.79 -14.22 27.13
C CYS A 320 5.58 -13.29 28.33
N GLU A 321 5.76 -11.99 28.17
CA GLU A 321 5.12 -11.01 29.02
C GLU A 321 3.90 -10.48 28.29
N VAL A 322 2.77 -10.92 28.82
CA VAL A 322 1.40 -10.48 28.52
C VAL A 322 1.38 -8.96 28.35
N LEU A 323 0.96 -8.51 27.16
CA LEU A 323 0.63 -7.11 26.91
C LEU A 323 -0.31 -6.63 28.04
N PRO A 324 0.02 -5.56 28.78
CA PRO A 324 -0.94 -4.99 29.71
C PRO A 324 -2.17 -4.54 28.91
N ASN A 325 -3.32 -5.12 29.27
CA ASN A 325 -4.66 -4.88 28.76
C ASN A 325 -4.79 -3.54 28.01
N ALA A 326 -5.02 -3.60 26.70
CA ALA A 326 -5.28 -2.46 25.81
C ALA A 326 -6.64 -1.76 26.08
N ARG A 327 -7.09 -1.70 27.35
CA ARG A 327 -8.35 -1.09 27.78
C ARG A 327 -8.23 0.30 28.41
N LYS A 328 -7.05 0.92 28.46
CA LYS A 328 -6.90 2.31 28.92
C LYS A 328 -5.88 3.10 28.10
N VAL A 329 -6.20 3.37 26.84
CA VAL A 329 -5.79 4.65 26.22
C VAL A 329 -7.08 5.41 25.99
N ALA A 330 -7.43 6.23 26.96
CA ALA A 330 -8.56 7.13 26.88
C ALA A 330 -8.40 8.03 25.65
N TYR A 331 -9.38 7.98 24.76
CA TYR A 331 -9.60 8.93 23.68
C TYR A 331 -9.61 10.36 24.25
N ARG A 332 -8.46 11.04 24.25
CA ARG A 332 -8.44 12.50 24.29
C ARG A 332 -8.40 13.00 22.86
N LYS A 333 -9.54 13.56 22.47
CA LYS A 333 -9.81 14.35 21.27
C LYS A 333 -8.58 15.17 20.85
N LEU A 334 -7.98 14.82 19.73
CA LEU A 334 -7.22 15.74 18.88
C LEU A 334 -8.04 15.94 17.62
N VAL A 335 -9.04 16.80 17.75
CA VAL A 335 -9.70 17.43 16.60
C VAL A 335 -8.72 18.50 16.13
N ALA A 336 -7.91 18.16 15.12
CA ALA A 336 -7.30 19.17 14.27
C ALA A 336 -8.23 19.33 13.07
N SER A 337 -9.05 20.39 13.12
CA SER A 337 -9.76 20.91 11.97
C SER A 337 -8.76 21.42 10.94
N PHE A 338 -8.83 20.90 9.72
CA PHE A 338 -8.41 21.60 8.50
C PHE A 338 -9.51 21.44 7.46
#